data_AF-A0AAD5S6R5-F1
#
_entry.id   AF-A0AAD5S6R5-F1
#
_cell.length_a   1.000
_cell.length_b   1.000
_cell.length_c   1.000
_cell.angle_alpha   90.00
_cell.angle_beta   90.00
_cell.angle_gamma   90.00
#
_symmetry.space_group_name_H-M   'P 1'
#
loop_
_entity.id
_entity.type
_entity.pdbx_description
1 polymer ?
#
loop_
_entity_poly.entity_id
_entity_poly.type
_entity_poly.pdbx_seq_one_letter_code
_entity_poly.pdbx_strand_id
1 'polypeptide(L)'
;METFLSQIFPNPDERNYVLEKFAFALNETPATAQFFIFVGNGANGKTTLLKLVSLGFGGYYVEIPVTVFTHQRPAANCPTPEFMAIRGKRVVTCSEANAKDTLNLCTIKCCTGENIMTGRGLFEKRLCTFYPQALFAMSVNQIPTIKSSAEDNGTWRRISHVLFGSTFKENPSDANEF
;
A
#
# COMPACT_ATOMS: atom_id res chain seq x y z
N MET A 1 14.30 -16.84 5.10
CA MET A 1 13.53 -15.58 5.18
C MET A 1 14.45 -14.39 5.39
N GLU A 2 15.34 -14.41 6.38
CA GLU A 2 16.28 -13.31 6.65
C GLU A 2 17.17 -12.96 5.45
N THR A 3 17.76 -13.95 4.78
CA THR A 3 18.58 -13.72 3.56
C THR A 3 17.83 -12.95 2.49
N PHE A 4 16.58 -13.33 2.22
CA PHE A 4 15.72 -12.64 1.25
C PHE A 4 15.46 -11.19 1.68
N LEU A 5 15.14 -10.95 2.95
CA LEU A 5 14.88 -9.61 3.48
C LEU A 5 16.12 -8.72 3.41
N SER A 6 17.31 -9.27 3.70
CA SER A 6 18.57 -8.52 3.55
C SER A 6 18.95 -8.26 2.10
N GLN A 7 18.50 -9.10 1.17
CA GLN A 7 18.70 -8.90 -0.26
C GLN A 7 17.79 -7.79 -0.79
N ILE A 8 16.49 -7.78 -0.46
CA ILE A 8 15.56 -6.74 -0.96
C ILE A 8 15.74 -5.38 -0.28
N PHE A 9 16.22 -5.38 0.97
CA PHE A 9 16.56 -4.19 1.74
C PHE A 9 17.99 -4.32 2.30
N PRO A 10 19.01 -3.98 1.49
CA PRO A 10 20.41 -4.05 1.91
C PRO A 10 20.71 -3.15 3.12
N ASN A 11 20.11 -1.95 3.13
CA ASN A 11 20.20 -1.03 4.26
C ASN A 11 19.41 -1.58 5.46
N PRO A 12 20.06 -1.89 6.59
CA PRO A 12 19.37 -2.43 7.77
C PRO A 12 18.34 -1.46 8.36
N ASP A 13 18.53 -0.15 8.26
CA ASP A 13 17.60 0.84 8.80
C ASP A 13 16.29 0.86 8.01
N GLU A 14 16.38 0.84 6.67
CA GLU A 14 15.21 0.73 5.78
C GLU A 14 14.49 -0.60 5.98
N ARG A 15 15.26 -1.69 6.10
CA ARG A 15 14.74 -3.04 6.36
C ARG A 15 13.94 -3.06 7.67
N ASN A 16 14.54 -2.58 8.75
CA ASN A 16 13.89 -2.54 10.06
C ASN A 16 12.66 -1.64 10.04
N TYR A 17 12.76 -0.46 9.40
CA TYR A 17 11.62 0.44 9.23
C TYR A 17 10.44 -0.24 8.52
N VAL A 18 10.66 -0.93 7.40
CA VAL A 18 9.58 -1.63 6.68
C VAL A 18 8.99 -2.76 7.51
N LEU A 19 9.84 -3.56 8.17
CA LEU A 19 9.40 -4.69 9.00
C LEU A 19 8.62 -4.22 10.24
N GLU A 20 9.06 -3.14 10.89
CA GLU A 20 8.34 -2.52 12.00
C GLU A 20 6.94 -2.06 11.57
N LYS A 21 6.80 -1.52 10.36
CA LYS A 21 5.49 -1.06 9.85
C LYS A 21 4.53 -2.22 9.61
N PHE A 22 5.02 -3.34 9.10
CA PHE A 22 4.23 -4.57 9.03
C PHE A 22 3.94 -5.13 10.43
N ALA A 23 4.88 -5.07 11.38
CA ALA A 23 4.63 -5.49 12.76
C ALA A 23 3.55 -4.63 13.44
N PHE A 24 3.56 -3.30 13.24
CA PHE A 24 2.51 -2.42 13.76
C PHE A 24 1.13 -2.73 13.18
N ALA A 25 1.05 -3.17 11.91
CA ALA A 25 -0.20 -3.59 11.31
C ALA A 25 -0.82 -4.83 12.01
N LEU A 26 -0.03 -5.61 12.78
CA LEU A 26 -0.55 -6.73 13.57
C LEU A 26 -1.15 -6.29 14.92
N ASN A 27 -0.62 -5.23 15.54
CA ASN A 27 -0.92 -4.86 16.93
C ASN A 27 -2.03 -3.79 17.08
N GLU A 28 -2.90 -3.64 16.07
CA GLU A 28 -4.08 -2.76 16.07
C GLU A 28 -3.84 -1.26 16.34
N THR A 29 -2.59 -0.78 16.36
CA THR A 29 -2.33 0.64 16.60
C THR A 29 -2.51 1.45 15.29
N PRO A 30 -3.31 2.53 15.28
CA PRO A 30 -3.48 3.43 14.12
C PRO A 30 -2.20 4.17 13.68
N ALA A 31 -1.03 3.81 14.24
CA ALA A 31 0.16 4.64 14.34
C ALA A 31 0.90 4.91 13.04
N THR A 32 0.58 4.24 11.93
CA THR A 32 1.38 4.46 10.72
C THR A 32 0.87 5.63 9.90
N ALA A 33 -0.45 5.89 9.85
CA ALA A 33 -1.07 6.91 9.00
C ALA A 33 -0.39 7.06 7.62
N GLN A 34 0.15 5.96 7.10
CA GLN A 34 1.11 5.95 6.01
C GLN A 34 0.58 5.10 4.86
N PHE A 35 0.82 5.59 3.66
CA PHE A 35 0.59 5.01 2.37
C PHE A 35 1.95 4.70 1.77
N PHE A 36 2.30 3.43 1.71
CA PHE A 36 3.57 2.98 1.17
C PHE A 36 3.51 2.91 -0.35
N ILE A 37 4.53 3.40 -1.02
CA ILE A 37 4.74 3.21 -2.45
C ILE A 37 6.02 2.41 -2.64
N PHE A 38 5.87 1.13 -2.96
CA PHE A 38 6.97 0.23 -3.26
C PHE A 38 7.36 0.39 -4.72
N VAL A 39 8.56 0.94 -4.95
CA VAL A 39 9.04 1.31 -6.28
C VAL A 39 10.21 0.41 -6.64
N GLY A 40 10.24 -0.12 -7.85
CA GLY A 40 11.44 -0.72 -8.40
C GLY A 40 11.16 -1.34 -9.76
N ASN A 41 12.21 -1.73 -10.46
CA ASN A 41 12.03 -2.38 -11.76
C ASN A 41 11.68 -3.86 -11.55
N GLY A 42 11.24 -4.56 -12.60
CA GLY A 42 10.81 -5.96 -12.49
C GLY A 42 11.90 -6.87 -11.91
N ALA A 43 11.52 -7.99 -11.30
CA ALA A 43 12.44 -8.93 -10.64
C ALA A 43 13.18 -8.37 -9.40
N ASN A 44 12.59 -7.43 -8.67
CA ASN A 44 13.23 -6.83 -7.47
C ASN A 44 12.69 -7.37 -6.12
N GLY A 45 11.91 -8.45 -6.15
CA GLY A 45 11.37 -9.07 -4.92
C GLY A 45 10.11 -8.42 -4.32
N LYS A 46 9.58 -7.33 -4.89
CA LYS A 46 8.33 -6.66 -4.46
C LYS A 46 7.14 -7.63 -4.35
N THR A 47 6.84 -8.34 -5.43
CA THR A 47 5.73 -9.29 -5.48
C THR A 47 5.93 -10.44 -4.50
N THR A 48 7.18 -10.90 -4.35
CA THR A 48 7.54 -11.96 -3.39
C THR A 48 7.32 -11.48 -1.95
N LEU A 49 7.74 -10.26 -1.61
CA LEU A 49 7.48 -9.67 -0.29
C LEU A 49 5.98 -9.57 -0.01
N LEU A 50 5.20 -8.99 -0.94
CA LEU A 50 3.74 -8.86 -0.76
C LEU A 50 3.04 -10.21 -0.65
N LYS A 51 3.52 -11.25 -1.36
CA LYS A 51 3.03 -12.61 -1.22
C LYS A 51 3.34 -13.19 0.17
N LEU A 52 4.54 -12.96 0.71
CA LEU A 52 4.89 -13.37 2.08
C LEU A 52 4.00 -12.68 3.12
N VAL A 53 3.77 -11.37 2.96
CA VAL A 53 2.86 -10.59 3.82
C VAL A 53 1.43 -11.13 3.70
N SER A 54 0.95 -11.40 2.49
CA SER A 54 -0.37 -11.99 2.26
C SER A 54 -0.55 -13.32 3.00
N LEU A 55 0.44 -14.21 2.90
CA LEU A 55 0.42 -15.49 3.62
C LEU A 55 0.50 -15.32 5.14
N GLY A 56 1.28 -14.36 5.63
CA GLY A 56 1.42 -14.09 7.08
C GLY A 56 0.17 -13.48 7.71
N PHE A 57 -0.51 -12.56 7.00
CA PHE A 57 -1.72 -11.90 7.48
C PHE A 57 -3.02 -12.68 7.18
N GLY A 58 -2.99 -13.58 6.19
CA GLY A 58 -4.13 -14.43 5.82
C GLY A 58 -5.40 -13.61 5.58
N GLY A 59 -6.47 -13.90 6.32
CA GLY A 59 -7.76 -13.21 6.20
C GLY A 59 -7.75 -11.72 6.51
N TYR A 60 -6.68 -11.19 7.11
CA TYR A 60 -6.49 -9.76 7.37
C TYR A 60 -5.77 -9.01 6.24
N TYR A 61 -5.32 -9.71 5.21
CA TYR A 61 -4.81 -9.12 3.97
C TYR A 61 -5.93 -8.96 2.94
N VAL A 62 -5.85 -7.93 2.12
CA VAL A 62 -6.63 -7.82 0.89
C VAL A 62 -5.84 -7.07 -0.17
N GLU A 63 -6.03 -7.48 -1.42
CA GLU A 63 -5.59 -6.73 -2.58
C GLU A 63 -6.82 -6.10 -3.24
N ILE A 64 -6.74 -4.80 -3.53
CA ILE A 64 -7.82 -4.02 -4.14
C ILE A 64 -7.38 -3.41 -5.47
N PRO A 65 -8.32 -3.09 -6.38
CA PRO A 65 -8.00 -2.41 -7.62
C PRO A 65 -7.31 -1.07 -7.37
N VAL A 66 -6.27 -0.77 -8.15
CA VAL A 66 -5.53 0.50 -8.08
C VAL A 66 -6.43 1.73 -8.29
N THR A 67 -7.54 1.55 -9.01
CA THR A 67 -8.55 2.58 -9.27
C THR A 67 -9.13 3.18 -7.99
N VAL A 68 -9.11 2.48 -6.86
CA VAL A 68 -9.46 3.04 -5.54
C VAL A 68 -8.62 4.28 -5.21
N PHE A 69 -7.34 4.26 -5.58
CA PHE A 69 -6.39 5.33 -5.29
C PHE A 69 -6.10 6.24 -6.48
N THR A 70 -6.58 5.94 -7.69
CA THR A 70 -6.31 6.77 -8.88
C THR A 70 -7.55 7.43 -9.47
N HIS A 71 -8.74 6.85 -9.26
CA HIS A 71 -9.99 7.39 -9.80
C HIS A 71 -10.73 8.25 -8.76
N GLN A 72 -11.69 9.04 -9.27
CA GLN A 72 -12.65 9.71 -8.41
C GLN A 72 -13.56 8.68 -7.74
N ARG A 73 -13.98 8.98 -6.51
CA ARG A 73 -14.91 8.11 -5.79
C ARG A 73 -16.24 8.05 -6.55
N PRO A 74 -16.88 6.88 -6.65
CA PRO A 74 -18.23 6.79 -7.16
C PRO A 74 -19.19 7.69 -6.38
N ALA A 75 -20.30 8.08 -7.00
CA ALA A 75 -21.37 8.82 -6.33
C ALA A 75 -21.88 8.03 -5.11
N ALA A 76 -22.37 8.73 -4.08
CA ALA A 76 -22.74 8.13 -2.79
C ALA A 76 -23.83 7.04 -2.88
N ASN A 77 -24.61 7.02 -3.97
CA ASN A 77 -25.64 6.04 -4.24
C ASN A 77 -25.15 4.81 -5.04
N CYS A 78 -23.89 4.78 -5.49
CA CYS A 78 -23.30 3.65 -6.18
C CYS A 78 -22.79 2.60 -5.19
N PRO A 79 -22.87 1.29 -5.51
CA PRO A 79 -22.13 0.27 -4.78
C PRO A 79 -20.62 0.51 -4.83
N THR A 80 -19.94 0.23 -3.73
CA THR A 80 -18.49 0.39 -3.54
C THR A 80 -17.88 -0.84 -2.84
N PRO A 81 -17.99 -2.04 -3.46
CA PRO A 81 -17.49 -3.28 -2.88
C PRO A 81 -15.99 -3.22 -2.56
N GLU A 82 -15.21 -2.47 -3.33
CA GLU A 82 -13.77 -2.26 -3.13
C GLU A 82 -13.45 -1.54 -1.82
N PHE A 83 -14.26 -0.55 -1.43
CA PHE A 83 -14.12 0.10 -0.12
C PHE A 83 -14.59 -0.85 1.00
N MET A 84 -15.63 -1.63 0.76
CA MET A 84 -16.10 -2.62 1.73
C MET A 84 -15.08 -3.74 1.99
N ALA A 85 -14.27 -4.09 0.99
CA ALA A 85 -13.21 -5.10 1.12
C ALA A 85 -12.11 -4.70 2.12
N ILE A 86 -11.93 -3.40 2.39
CA ILE A 86 -10.96 -2.84 3.35
C ILE A 86 -11.42 -3.07 4.80
N ARG A 87 -12.73 -3.24 5.02
CA ARG A 87 -13.31 -3.37 6.37
C ARG A 87 -12.70 -4.57 7.11
N GLY A 88 -12.12 -4.31 8.28
CA GLY A 88 -11.50 -5.33 9.12
C GLY A 88 -10.16 -5.85 8.61
N LYS A 89 -9.55 -5.20 7.61
CA LYS A 89 -8.23 -5.57 7.09
C LYS A 89 -7.11 -4.82 7.80
N ARG A 90 -5.94 -5.46 7.85
CA ARG A 90 -4.70 -4.94 8.45
C ARG A 90 -3.65 -4.57 7.41
N VAL A 91 -3.69 -5.22 6.25
CA VAL A 91 -2.85 -4.86 5.10
C VAL A 91 -3.73 -4.80 3.87
N VAL A 92 -3.67 -3.66 3.19
CA VAL A 92 -4.38 -3.41 1.93
C VAL A 92 -3.34 -3.06 0.89
N THR A 93 -3.30 -3.83 -0.19
CA THR A 93 -2.37 -3.60 -1.28
C THR A 93 -3.08 -3.29 -2.59
N CYS A 94 -2.35 -2.66 -3.50
CA CYS A 94 -2.71 -2.58 -4.91
C CYS A 94 -1.43 -2.60 -5.74
N SER A 95 -1.52 -3.07 -6.97
CA SER A 95 -0.43 -3.07 -7.94
C SER A 95 -0.89 -2.51 -9.29
N GLU A 96 0.06 -2.33 -10.20
CA GLU A 96 -0.22 -2.00 -11.61
C GLU A 96 -0.71 -0.56 -11.87
N ALA A 97 -0.36 0.40 -11.00
CA ALA A 97 -0.53 1.81 -11.34
C ALA A 97 0.41 2.19 -12.49
N ASN A 98 -0.11 2.90 -13.49
CA ASN A 98 0.71 3.49 -14.54
C ASN A 98 1.29 4.82 -14.04
N ALA A 99 2.49 5.19 -14.50
CA ALA A 99 3.10 6.48 -14.18
C ALA A 99 2.22 7.68 -14.58
N LYS A 100 1.37 7.50 -15.60
CA LYS A 100 0.41 8.50 -16.09
C LYS A 100 -0.80 8.67 -15.17
N ASP A 101 -1.06 7.72 -14.28
CA ASP A 101 -2.16 7.83 -13.34
C ASP A 101 -1.87 8.93 -12.31
N THR A 102 -2.92 9.56 -11.80
CA THR A 102 -2.81 10.56 -10.74
C THR A 102 -3.35 10.00 -9.46
N LEU A 103 -2.60 10.10 -8.35
CA LEU A 103 -3.10 9.66 -7.05
C LEU A 103 -4.23 10.57 -6.56
N ASN A 104 -5.31 9.96 -6.08
CA ASN A 104 -6.41 10.60 -5.39
C ASN A 104 -6.02 10.84 -3.93
N LEU A 105 -5.44 12.01 -3.67
CA LEU A 105 -4.97 12.42 -2.35
C LEU A 105 -6.12 12.50 -1.32
N CYS A 106 -7.34 12.81 -1.76
CA CYS A 106 -8.51 12.80 -0.88
C CYS A 106 -8.80 11.38 -0.37
N THR A 107 -8.75 10.39 -1.26
CA THR A 107 -8.89 8.99 -0.85
C THR A 107 -7.76 8.55 0.06
N ILE A 108 -6.51 8.87 -0.26
CA ILE A 108 -5.36 8.54 0.60
C ILE A 108 -5.52 9.16 1.99
N LYS A 109 -5.83 10.46 2.09
CA LYS A 109 -6.06 11.16 3.38
C LYS A 109 -7.21 10.56 4.18
N CYS A 110 -8.24 10.04 3.51
CA CYS A 110 -9.38 9.39 4.15
C CYS A 110 -9.03 7.98 4.63
N CYS A 111 -8.29 7.19 3.84
CA CYS A 111 -7.89 5.83 4.20
C CYS A 111 -6.81 5.80 5.28
N THR A 112 -5.82 6.69 5.23
CA THR A 112 -4.71 6.72 6.20
C THR A 112 -4.96 7.67 7.36
N GLY A 113 -6.02 8.47 7.32
CA GLY A 113 -6.45 9.27 8.46
C GLY A 113 -7.30 8.47 9.42
N GLU A 114 -7.51 8.99 10.64
CA GLU A 114 -8.51 8.49 11.60
C GLU A 114 -9.94 8.88 11.18
N ASN A 115 -10.19 8.91 9.87
CA ASN A 115 -11.47 9.28 9.31
C ASN A 115 -12.32 8.04 9.09
N ILE A 116 -13.62 8.23 9.24
CA ILE A 116 -14.60 7.21 8.94
C ILE A 116 -14.72 7.02 7.42
N MET A 117 -14.70 5.77 6.97
CA MET A 117 -15.06 5.39 5.62
C MET A 117 -16.49 4.86 5.58
N THR A 118 -17.21 5.25 4.54
CA THR A 118 -18.56 4.77 4.26
C THR A 118 -18.60 4.12 2.88
N GLY A 119 -19.16 2.92 2.81
CA GLY A 119 -19.32 2.18 1.57
C GLY A 119 -20.57 1.31 1.57
N ARG A 120 -20.84 0.66 0.44
CA ARG A 120 -21.97 -0.28 0.30
C ARG A 120 -21.55 -1.46 -0.55
N GLY A 121 -21.71 -2.66 -0.01
CA GLY A 121 -21.44 -3.88 -0.76
C GLY A 121 -22.41 -4.07 -1.92
N LEU A 122 -22.05 -4.94 -2.87
CA LEU A 122 -22.97 -5.35 -3.91
C LEU A 122 -24.17 -6.06 -3.25
N PHE A 123 -25.39 -5.65 -3.60
CA PHE A 123 -26.66 -6.13 -3.02
C PHE A 123 -26.91 -5.76 -1.54
N GLU A 124 -26.04 -4.99 -0.90
CA GLU A 124 -26.32 -4.46 0.44
C GLU A 124 -27.33 -3.31 0.38
N LYS A 125 -28.34 -3.34 1.25
CA LYS A 125 -29.37 -2.29 1.32
C LYS A 125 -28.93 -1.05 2.09
N ARG A 126 -27.99 -1.20 3.02
CA ARG A 126 -27.55 -0.15 3.94
C ARG A 126 -26.11 0.23 3.65
N LEU A 127 -25.80 1.50 3.86
CA LEU A 127 -24.42 1.95 3.94
C LEU A 127 -23.79 1.36 5.20
N CYS A 128 -22.54 0.93 5.07
CA CYS A 128 -21.72 0.51 6.18
C CYS A 128 -20.64 1.57 6.41
N THR A 129 -20.34 1.79 7.68
CA THR A 129 -19.46 2.85 8.15
C THR A 129 -18.43 2.23 9.08
N PHE A 130 -17.14 2.45 8.82
CA PHE A 130 -16.06 1.84 9.59
C PHE A 130 -14.79 2.71 9.58
N TYR A 131 -13.93 2.52 10.58
CA TYR A 131 -12.59 3.10 10.59
C TYR A 131 -11.62 2.16 9.87
N PRO A 132 -10.82 2.66 8.91
CA PRO A 132 -9.72 1.89 8.33
C PRO A 132 -8.67 1.59 9.40
N GLN A 133 -8.21 0.34 9.45
CA GLN A 133 -7.19 -0.10 10.42
C GLN A 133 -6.04 -0.84 9.72
N ALA A 134 -5.76 -0.43 8.48
CA ALA A 134 -4.82 -1.10 7.60
C ALA A 134 -3.59 -0.24 7.31
N LEU A 135 -2.46 -0.91 7.15
CA LEU A 135 -1.34 -0.41 6.37
C LEU A 135 -1.72 -0.49 4.88
N PHE A 136 -1.57 0.62 4.17
CA PHE A 136 -1.82 0.69 2.73
C PHE A 136 -0.51 0.68 1.97
N ALA A 137 -0.40 -0.17 0.95
CA ALA A 137 0.78 -0.23 0.09
C ALA A 137 0.41 -0.31 -1.40
N MET A 138 1.16 0.38 -2.24
CA MET A 138 1.05 0.35 -3.69
C MET A 138 2.37 -0.15 -4.28
N SER A 139 2.35 -1.20 -5.08
CA SER A 139 3.54 -1.71 -5.78
C SER A 139 3.55 -1.23 -7.23
N VAL A 140 4.58 -0.48 -7.60
CA VAL A 140 4.72 0.15 -8.92
C VAL A 140 6.15 0.05 -9.44
N ASN A 141 6.29 0.20 -10.76
CA ASN A 141 7.60 0.40 -11.37
C ASN A 141 8.02 1.88 -11.34
N GLN A 142 7.04 2.77 -11.48
CA GLN A 142 7.23 4.21 -11.46
C GLN A 142 6.17 4.86 -10.59
N ILE A 143 6.54 5.88 -9.83
CA ILE A 143 5.62 6.59 -8.93
C ILE A 143 4.57 7.32 -9.78
N PRO A 144 3.26 7.11 -9.54
CA PRO A 144 2.20 7.87 -10.22
C PRO A 144 2.26 9.35 -9.88
N THR A 145 1.59 10.18 -10.68
CA THR A 145 1.58 11.63 -10.48
C THR A 145 0.92 12.00 -9.14
N ILE A 146 1.63 12.75 -8.31
CA ILE A 146 1.13 13.29 -7.03
C ILE A 146 0.86 14.78 -7.22
N LYS A 147 -0.41 15.16 -7.45
CA LYS A 147 -0.81 16.58 -7.60
C LYS A 147 -1.06 17.22 -6.24
N SER A 148 0.01 17.63 -5.56
CA SER A 148 -0.04 18.31 -4.26
C SER A 148 0.85 19.55 -4.27
N SER A 149 0.53 20.57 -3.48
CA SER A 149 1.45 21.69 -3.24
C SER A 149 2.59 21.24 -2.33
N ALA A 150 3.75 21.90 -2.43
CA ALA A 150 4.89 21.62 -1.54
C ALA A 150 4.55 21.85 -0.05
N GLU A 151 3.60 22.74 0.23
CA GLU A 151 3.17 23.11 1.58
C GLU A 151 2.12 22.16 2.18
N ASP A 152 1.59 21.19 1.42
CA ASP A 152 0.61 20.21 1.90
C ASP A 152 1.28 19.11 2.75
N ASN A 153 1.77 19.52 3.92
CA ASN A 153 2.37 18.64 4.93
C ASN A 153 1.45 17.47 5.30
N GLY A 154 0.12 17.67 5.18
CA GLY A 154 -0.87 16.63 5.40
C GLY A 154 -0.74 15.48 4.40
N THR A 155 -0.47 15.74 3.13
CA THR A 155 -0.20 14.70 2.13
C THR A 155 1.16 14.07 2.34
N TRP A 156 2.21 14.89 2.44
CA TRP A 156 3.60 14.40 2.46
C TRP A 156 3.94 13.54 3.67
N ARG A 157 3.35 13.82 4.85
CA ARG A 157 3.54 12.96 6.04
C ARG A 157 2.93 11.56 5.90
N ARG A 158 2.00 11.39 4.96
CA ARG A 158 1.28 10.13 4.72
C ARG A 158 1.97 9.29 3.65
N ILE A 159 2.66 9.87 2.69
CA ILE A 159 3.27 9.11 1.60
C ILE A 159 4.69 8.71 1.98
N SER A 160 4.96 7.40 2.01
CA SER A 160 6.30 6.85 2.23
C SER A 160 6.69 6.02 1.01
N HIS A 161 7.74 6.41 0.30
CA HIS A 161 8.23 5.61 -0.82
C HIS A 161 9.38 4.72 -0.36
N VAL A 162 9.39 3.47 -0.82
CA VAL A 162 10.42 2.50 -0.50
C VAL A 162 11.00 1.98 -1.81
N LEU A 163 12.29 2.18 -2.00
CA LEU A 163 13.01 1.76 -3.19
C LEU A 163 13.47 0.30 -3.04
N PHE A 164 13.06 -0.53 -3.99
CA PHE A 164 13.56 -1.89 -4.15
C PHE A 164 14.70 -1.85 -5.16
N GLY A 165 15.91 -1.57 -4.69
CA GLY A 165 17.10 -1.39 -5.52
C GLY A 165 17.75 -2.67 -6.03
N SER A 166 17.35 -3.82 -5.49
CA SER A 166 17.96 -5.12 -5.80
C SER A 166 17.32 -5.78 -7.01
N THR A 167 18.09 -6.52 -7.81
CA THR A 167 17.60 -7.25 -8.99
C THR A 167 17.97 -8.73 -8.90
N PHE A 168 16.99 -9.62 -8.98
CA PHE A 168 17.24 -11.06 -8.95
C PHE A 168 17.39 -11.59 -10.39
N LYS A 169 18.56 -12.14 -10.73
CA LYS A 169 18.88 -12.62 -12.09
C LYS A 169 19.85 -13.80 -12.05
N GLU A 170 19.84 -14.61 -13.11
CA GLU A 170 20.64 -15.85 -13.17
C GLU A 170 22.17 -15.61 -13.06
N ASN A 171 22.65 -14.47 -13.58
CA ASN A 171 24.09 -14.15 -13.65
C ASN A 171 24.37 -12.77 -13.04
N PRO A 172 24.39 -12.63 -11.69
CA PRO A 172 24.64 -11.37 -11.01
C PRO A 172 26.02 -10.78 -11.33
N SER A 173 26.09 -9.48 -11.59
CA SER A 173 27.32 -8.75 -11.95
C SER A 173 27.59 -7.56 -11.03
N ASP A 174 26.56 -6.96 -10.47
CA ASP A 174 26.62 -5.80 -9.57
C ASP A 174 26.30 -6.19 -8.11
N ALA A 175 26.69 -5.34 -7.16
CA ALA A 175 26.55 -5.61 -5.72
C ALA A 175 25.10 -5.78 -5.23
N ASN A 176 24.11 -5.26 -5.96
CA ASN A 176 22.68 -5.38 -5.64
C ASN A 176 21.97 -6.43 -6.50
N GLU A 177 22.72 -7.31 -7.15
CA GLU A 177 22.18 -8.37 -7.98
C GLU A 177 22.40 -9.73 -7.31
N PHE A 178 21.35 -10.54 -7.32
CA PHE A 178 21.30 -11.81 -6.58
C PHE A 178 20.78 -12.96 -7.44
#